data_AF-A0A951RVH1-F1
#
_entry.id   AF-A0A951RVH1-F1
#
_cell.length_a   1.000
_cell.length_b   1.000
_cell.length_c   1.000
_cell.angle_alpha   90.00
_cell.angle_beta   90.00
_cell.angle_gamma   90.00
#
_symmetry.space_group_name_H-M   'P 1'
#
loop_
_entity.id
_entity.type
_entity.pdbx_description
1 polymer ?
#
loop_
_entity_poly.entity_id
_entity_poly.type
_entity_poly.pdbx_seq_one_letter_code
_entity_poly.pdbx_strand_id
1 'polypeptide(L)'
;MSALISVVKNAKWIDLSPKHKELREFLEQSISNPSKIIMIKGAFGIGKTNTLHYLFHYGWCELKTPVLYVSLEKLYPLIEKYAFDKPSKKIGNIELCEILDKMVKSVIQALKNNQPNNESSLFFFDWKEGSLEDFCNEFNPLALEFFSNDKLEAKTLNALSSEVIQTSIATNNRPLLLIDEFETKFSKLKNLIEASNGGELREFFDQVVEKNVSFNLMIGNV
;
A
#
# COMPACT_ATOMS: atom_id res chain seq x y z
N MET A 1 -15.73 10.67 -10.64
CA MET A 1 -14.73 10.55 -9.55
C MET A 1 -14.95 9.20 -8.88
N SER A 2 -13.97 8.29 -8.85
CA SER A 2 -14.17 6.92 -8.34
C SER A 2 -14.38 6.92 -6.82
N ALA A 3 -15.27 6.06 -6.31
CA ALA A 3 -15.62 6.01 -4.88
C ALA A 3 -14.41 5.77 -3.96
N LEU A 4 -13.41 5.03 -4.44
CA LEU A 4 -12.19 4.69 -3.72
C LEU A 4 -11.33 5.93 -3.40
N ILE A 5 -11.23 6.87 -4.35
CA ILE A 5 -10.48 8.12 -4.21
C ILE A 5 -11.11 9.01 -3.14
N SER A 6 -12.45 9.05 -3.06
CA SER A 6 -13.17 9.81 -2.03
C SER A 6 -12.88 9.28 -0.62
N VAL A 7 -12.75 7.96 -0.47
CA VAL A 7 -12.50 7.33 0.84
C VAL A 7 -11.05 7.56 1.30
N VAL A 8 -10.05 7.44 0.42
CA VAL A 8 -8.67 7.72 0.84
C VAL A 8 -8.49 9.20 1.17
N LYS A 9 -9.08 10.11 0.39
CA LYS A 9 -8.95 11.56 0.62
C LYS A 9 -9.53 12.03 1.95
N ASN A 10 -10.44 11.26 2.52
CA ASN A 10 -11.10 11.53 3.79
C ASN A 10 -10.79 10.44 4.83
N ALA A 11 -9.60 9.83 4.75
CA ALA A 11 -9.20 8.79 5.67
C ALA A 11 -9.31 9.28 7.12
N LYS A 12 -9.77 8.37 7.98
CA LYS A 12 -10.02 8.60 9.40
C LYS A 12 -9.79 7.31 10.17
N TRP A 13 -9.23 7.44 11.38
CA TRP A 13 -9.15 6.35 12.34
C TRP A 13 -9.91 6.69 13.62
N ILE A 14 -10.58 5.69 14.19
CA ILE A 14 -11.25 5.81 15.50
C ILE A 14 -10.82 4.63 16.37
N ASP A 15 -10.27 4.92 17.55
CA ASP A 15 -10.03 3.93 18.59
C ASP A 15 -11.35 3.59 19.31
N LEU A 16 -12.25 2.84 18.64
CA LEU A 16 -13.57 2.46 19.19
C LEU A 16 -13.48 1.56 20.43
N SER A 17 -12.32 0.93 20.66
CA SER A 17 -12.07 0.08 21.82
C SER A 17 -10.56 0.01 22.09
N PRO A 18 -10.13 -0.49 23.27
CA PRO A 18 -8.71 -0.71 23.56
C PRO A 18 -8.01 -1.58 22.50
N LYS A 19 -8.72 -2.58 21.94
CA LYS A 19 -8.18 -3.42 20.86
C LYS A 19 -7.93 -2.66 19.56
N HIS A 20 -8.76 -1.67 19.24
CA HIS A 20 -8.51 -0.81 18.06
C HIS A 20 -7.28 0.05 18.28
N LYS A 21 -7.11 0.60 19.49
CA LYS A 21 -5.91 1.35 19.86
C LYS A 21 -4.65 0.48 19.79
N GLU A 22 -4.67 -0.70 20.40
CA GLU A 22 -3.56 -1.66 20.35
C GLU A 22 -3.22 -2.05 18.91
N LEU A 23 -4.23 -2.30 18.07
CA LEU A 23 -4.02 -2.58 16.66
C LEU A 23 -3.37 -1.41 15.93
N ARG A 24 -3.85 -0.17 16.15
CA ARG A 24 -3.25 1.02 15.55
C ARG A 24 -1.80 1.17 15.96
N GLU A 25 -1.51 1.14 17.26
CA GLU A 25 -0.15 1.29 17.80
C GLU A 25 0.78 0.19 17.28
N PHE A 26 0.29 -1.05 17.22
CA PHE A 26 1.03 -2.17 16.62
C PHE A 26 1.34 -1.91 15.15
N LEU A 27 0.37 -1.46 14.35
CA LEU A 27 0.57 -1.21 12.93
C LEU A 27 1.54 -0.04 12.70
N GLU A 28 1.36 1.07 13.42
CA GLU A 28 2.26 2.25 13.38
C GLU A 28 3.70 1.85 13.69
N GLN A 29 3.93 1.09 14.77
CA GLN A 29 5.25 0.57 15.11
C GLN A 29 5.80 -0.35 14.02
N SER A 30 4.96 -1.23 13.48
CA SER A 30 5.39 -2.21 12.49
C SER A 30 5.78 -1.59 11.15
N ILE A 31 5.12 -0.50 10.73
CA ILE A 31 5.50 0.25 9.51
C ILE A 31 6.67 1.22 9.74
N SER A 32 6.92 1.64 10.99
CA SER A 32 8.11 2.44 11.33
C SER A 32 9.41 1.64 11.27
N ASN A 33 9.34 0.33 11.55
CA ASN A 33 10.47 -0.59 11.45
C ASN A 33 10.06 -1.92 10.79
N PRO A 34 9.86 -1.93 9.45
CA PRO A 34 9.40 -3.12 8.75
C PRO A 34 10.50 -4.19 8.76
N SER A 35 10.29 -5.23 9.57
CA SER A 35 11.20 -6.39 9.66
C SER A 35 10.59 -7.68 9.12
N LYS A 36 9.28 -7.67 8.87
CA LYS A 36 8.49 -8.82 8.41
C LYS A 36 7.34 -8.31 7.53
N ILE A 37 6.78 -9.22 6.73
CA ILE A 37 5.54 -8.96 6.00
C ILE A 37 4.38 -9.03 6.98
N ILE A 38 3.52 -8.02 6.92
CA ILE A 38 2.36 -7.91 7.80
C ILE A 38 1.11 -8.25 6.98
N MET A 39 0.32 -9.20 7.45
CA MET A 39 -0.97 -9.54 6.88
C MET A 39 -2.08 -9.10 7.84
N ILE A 40 -2.90 -8.16 7.43
CA ILE A 40 -4.09 -7.73 8.18
C ILE A 40 -5.22 -8.68 7.79
N LYS A 41 -5.65 -9.53 8.73
CA LYS A 41 -6.72 -10.52 8.55
C LYS A 41 -7.95 -10.14 9.36
N GLY A 42 -9.14 -10.48 8.86
CA GLY A 42 -10.39 -10.33 9.59
C GLY A 42 -11.59 -10.44 8.65
N ALA A 43 -12.81 -10.53 9.18
CA ALA A 43 -14.01 -10.71 8.37
C ALA A 43 -14.25 -9.57 7.36
N PHE A 44 -15.11 -9.83 6.36
CA PHE A 44 -15.60 -8.79 5.45
C PHE A 44 -16.26 -7.64 6.23
N GLY A 45 -16.00 -6.40 5.83
CA GLY A 45 -16.58 -5.20 6.47
C GLY A 45 -15.94 -4.75 7.78
N ILE A 46 -14.91 -5.45 8.29
CA ILE A 46 -14.24 -5.09 9.57
C ILE A 46 -13.33 -3.84 9.48
N GLY A 47 -13.25 -3.19 8.32
CA GLY A 47 -12.50 -1.94 8.13
C GLY A 47 -11.06 -2.08 7.62
N LYS A 48 -10.65 -3.24 7.08
CA LYS A 48 -9.27 -3.46 6.58
C LYS A 48 -8.81 -2.45 5.53
N THR A 49 -9.65 -2.15 4.53
CA THR A 49 -9.37 -1.12 3.52
C THR A 49 -9.18 0.25 4.17
N ASN A 50 -10.01 0.60 5.16
CA ASN A 50 -9.84 1.85 5.91
C ASN A 50 -8.53 1.85 6.72
N THR A 51 -8.12 0.71 7.27
CA THR A 51 -6.81 0.55 7.90
C THR A 51 -5.66 0.78 6.92
N LEU A 52 -5.71 0.22 5.71
CA LEU A 52 -4.67 0.47 4.71
C LEU A 52 -4.65 1.92 4.25
N HIS A 53 -5.81 2.57 4.10
CA HIS A 53 -5.88 4.01 3.80
C HIS A 53 -5.29 4.85 4.93
N TYR A 54 -5.58 4.51 6.19
CA TYR A 54 -4.94 5.14 7.36
C TYR A 54 -3.42 5.03 7.28
N LEU A 55 -2.89 3.84 7.03
CA LEU A 55 -1.44 3.60 6.96
C LEU A 55 -0.77 4.29 5.77
N PHE A 56 -1.49 4.41 4.64
CA PHE A 56 -1.04 5.21 3.51
C PHE A 56 -0.78 6.66 3.94
N HIS A 57 -1.75 7.30 4.57
CA HIS A 57 -1.60 8.67 5.07
C HIS A 57 -0.52 8.79 6.15
N TYR A 58 -0.58 7.92 7.16
CA TYR A 58 0.36 7.96 8.28
C TYR A 58 1.82 7.79 7.81
N GLY A 59 2.08 6.87 6.87
CA GLY A 59 3.42 6.65 6.35
C GLY A 59 4.00 7.88 5.65
N TRP A 60 3.21 8.55 4.80
CA TRP A 60 3.64 9.79 4.15
C TRP A 60 3.75 10.95 5.14
N CYS A 61 2.71 11.20 5.94
CA CYS A 61 2.58 12.43 6.70
C CYS A 61 3.41 12.44 7.99
N GLU A 62 3.49 11.32 8.69
CA GLU A 62 4.18 11.21 9.99
C GLU A 62 5.56 10.55 9.85
N LEU A 63 5.66 9.42 9.16
CA LEU A 63 6.92 8.65 9.07
C LEU A 63 7.87 9.14 7.98
N LYS A 64 7.38 9.97 7.06
CA LYS A 64 8.10 10.38 5.85
C LYS A 64 8.58 9.19 5.02
N THR A 65 7.81 8.12 5.00
CA THR A 65 8.07 6.91 4.23
C THR A 65 7.13 6.88 3.03
N PRO A 66 7.65 6.73 1.80
CA PRO A 66 6.79 6.57 0.63
C PRO A 66 5.88 5.35 0.79
N VAL A 67 4.56 5.54 0.68
CA VAL A 67 3.58 4.45 0.72
C VAL A 67 2.83 4.38 -0.61
N LEU A 68 2.75 3.19 -1.18
CA LEU A 68 2.02 2.89 -2.41
C LEU A 68 0.86 1.94 -2.08
N TYR A 69 -0.26 2.08 -2.79
CA TYR A 69 -1.46 1.30 -2.55
C TYR A 69 -2.02 0.75 -3.85
N VAL A 70 -2.37 -0.54 -3.85
CA VAL A 70 -3.05 -1.18 -4.97
C VAL A 70 -3.99 -2.29 -4.46
N SER A 71 -5.12 -2.52 -5.11
CA SER A 71 -5.90 -3.75 -4.86
C SER A 71 -5.40 -4.87 -5.75
N LEU A 72 -5.43 -6.12 -5.25
CA LEU A 72 -5.03 -7.26 -6.08
C LEU A 72 -5.94 -7.39 -7.31
N GLU A 73 -7.20 -6.95 -7.24
CA GLU A 73 -8.09 -6.88 -8.39
C GLU A 73 -7.55 -6.00 -9.52
N LYS A 74 -6.99 -4.82 -9.23
CA LYS A 74 -6.39 -3.95 -10.25
C LYS A 74 -5.03 -4.46 -10.72
N LEU A 75 -4.26 -5.08 -9.82
CA LEU A 75 -2.91 -5.58 -10.13
C LEU A 75 -2.93 -6.88 -10.95
N TYR A 76 -3.85 -7.79 -10.67
CA TYR A 76 -3.91 -9.12 -11.28
C TYR A 76 -3.93 -9.10 -12.82
N PRO A 77 -4.75 -8.28 -13.52
CA PRO A 77 -4.77 -8.25 -14.98
C PRO A 77 -3.42 -7.92 -15.61
N LEU A 78 -2.59 -7.12 -14.94
CA LEU A 78 -1.24 -6.84 -15.43
C LEU A 78 -0.34 -8.05 -15.29
N ILE A 79 -0.35 -8.69 -14.12
CA ILE A 79 0.41 -9.92 -13.86
C ILE A 79 -0.01 -11.03 -14.84
N GLU A 80 -1.32 -11.16 -15.07
CA GLU A 80 -1.90 -12.11 -16.02
C GLU A 80 -1.41 -11.86 -17.44
N LYS A 81 -1.36 -10.59 -17.89
CA LYS A 81 -0.80 -10.24 -19.19
C LYS A 81 0.68 -10.63 -19.30
N TYR A 82 1.50 -10.32 -18.29
CA TYR A 82 2.91 -10.74 -18.26
C TYR A 82 3.07 -12.27 -18.34
N ALA A 83 2.21 -13.02 -17.65
CA ALA A 83 2.22 -14.46 -17.73
C ALA A 83 1.85 -14.96 -19.13
N PHE A 84 0.80 -14.43 -19.75
CA PHE A 84 0.32 -14.89 -21.07
C PHE A 84 1.24 -14.54 -22.24
N ASP A 85 2.08 -13.52 -22.11
CA ASP A 85 3.11 -13.21 -23.10
C ASP A 85 4.24 -14.27 -23.13
N LYS A 86 4.23 -15.24 -22.20
CA LYS A 86 5.20 -16.33 -22.11
C LYS A 86 4.67 -17.66 -22.66
N PRO A 87 5.57 -18.53 -23.19
CA PRO A 87 5.20 -19.87 -23.61
C PRO A 87 4.57 -20.72 -22.50
N SER A 88 5.06 -20.61 -21.26
CA SER A 88 4.55 -21.37 -20.11
C SER A 88 3.19 -20.87 -19.59
N LYS A 89 2.78 -19.65 -19.96
CA LYS A 89 1.63 -18.94 -19.39
C LYS A 89 1.70 -18.79 -17.86
N LYS A 90 2.91 -18.87 -17.30
CA LYS A 90 3.20 -18.77 -15.88
C LYS A 90 4.40 -17.87 -15.63
N ILE A 91 4.48 -17.34 -14.43
CA ILE A 91 5.60 -16.54 -13.93
C ILE A 91 6.24 -17.20 -12.71
N GLY A 92 7.55 -17.04 -12.59
CA GLY A 92 8.28 -17.47 -11.40
C GLY A 92 8.06 -16.51 -10.22
N ASN A 93 8.34 -16.98 -9.00
CA ASN A 93 8.29 -16.13 -7.79
C ASN A 93 9.27 -14.95 -7.86
N ILE A 94 10.51 -15.20 -8.30
CA ILE A 94 11.53 -14.16 -8.50
C ILE A 94 11.05 -13.13 -9.53
N GLU A 95 10.46 -13.59 -10.61
CA GLU A 95 9.94 -12.69 -11.64
C GLU A 95 8.78 -11.82 -11.14
N LEU A 96 7.87 -12.38 -10.33
CA LEU A 96 6.85 -11.57 -9.67
C LEU A 96 7.48 -10.44 -8.83
N CYS A 97 8.58 -10.73 -8.12
CA CYS A 97 9.34 -9.73 -7.39
C CYS A 97 9.86 -8.64 -8.32
N GLU A 98 10.50 -9.02 -9.43
CA GLU A 98 11.09 -8.11 -10.41
C GLU A 98 10.02 -7.20 -11.06
N ILE A 99 8.86 -7.77 -11.41
CA ILE A 99 7.74 -7.02 -11.98
C ILE A 99 7.28 -5.94 -10.99
N LEU A 100 7.01 -6.32 -9.73
CA LEU A 100 6.54 -5.39 -8.71
C LEU A 100 7.61 -4.36 -8.35
N ASP A 101 8.88 -4.76 -8.25
CA ASP A 101 9.99 -3.87 -7.97
C ASP A 101 10.16 -2.81 -9.05
N LYS A 102 10.06 -3.21 -10.33
CA LYS A 102 10.08 -2.29 -11.46
C LYS A 102 8.90 -1.31 -11.42
N MET A 103 7.70 -1.80 -11.09
CA MET A 103 6.51 -0.94 -10.98
C MET A 103 6.67 0.08 -9.85
N VAL A 104 7.10 -0.36 -8.65
CA VAL A 104 7.34 0.54 -7.51
C VAL A 104 8.38 1.60 -7.86
N LYS A 105 9.52 1.20 -8.46
CA LYS A 105 10.55 2.15 -8.91
C LYS A 105 10.01 3.15 -9.93
N SER A 106 9.18 2.69 -10.88
CA SER A 106 8.51 3.54 -11.87
C SER A 106 7.64 4.62 -11.20
N VAL A 107 6.85 4.24 -10.19
CA VAL A 107 5.99 5.18 -9.45
C VAL A 107 6.84 6.18 -8.67
N ILE A 108 7.87 5.72 -7.96
CA ILE A 108 8.76 6.63 -7.22
C ILE A 108 9.46 7.62 -8.16
N GLN A 109 9.86 7.19 -9.37
CA GLN A 109 10.41 8.06 -10.39
C GLN A 109 9.39 9.10 -10.88
N ALA A 110 8.14 8.69 -11.12
CA ALA A 110 7.04 9.60 -11.50
C ALA A 110 6.79 10.68 -10.45
N LEU A 111 6.75 10.27 -9.17
CA LEU A 111 6.57 11.20 -8.04
C LEU A 111 7.77 12.18 -7.92
N LYS A 112 9.00 11.69 -8.08
CA LYS A 112 10.21 12.55 -8.11
C LYS A 112 10.16 13.60 -9.21
N ASN A 113 9.72 13.19 -10.39
CA ASN A 113 9.68 14.04 -11.57
C ASN A 113 8.42 14.93 -11.63
N ASN A 114 7.48 14.75 -10.70
CA ASN A 114 6.16 15.38 -10.74
C ASN A 114 5.45 15.15 -12.10
N GLN A 115 5.58 13.94 -12.64
CA GLN A 115 5.03 13.55 -13.94
C GLN A 115 4.39 12.16 -13.82
N PRO A 116 3.05 12.05 -13.92
CA PRO A 116 2.37 10.77 -13.78
C PRO A 116 2.71 9.81 -14.93
N ASN A 117 2.61 8.52 -14.66
CA ASN A 117 2.76 7.45 -15.63
C ASN A 117 1.72 6.34 -15.41
N ASN A 118 1.82 5.26 -16.18
CA ASN A 118 0.86 4.16 -16.10
C ASN A 118 0.87 3.51 -14.71
N GLU A 119 2.04 3.30 -14.10
CA GLU A 119 2.14 2.68 -12.79
C GLU A 119 1.65 3.60 -11.67
N SER A 120 1.88 4.92 -11.75
CA SER A 120 1.38 5.87 -10.75
C SER A 120 -0.15 5.89 -10.71
N SER A 121 -0.80 5.76 -11.87
CA SER A 121 -2.26 5.63 -11.92
C SER A 121 -2.76 4.38 -11.18
N LEU A 122 -1.97 3.31 -11.17
CA LEU A 122 -2.34 2.07 -10.50
C LEU A 122 -2.04 2.09 -8.99
N PHE A 123 -0.85 2.56 -8.61
CA PHE A 123 -0.30 2.42 -7.25
C PHE A 123 -0.45 3.68 -6.38
N PHE A 124 -0.96 4.77 -6.96
CA PHE A 124 -1.12 6.06 -6.29
C PHE A 124 -2.51 6.66 -6.58
N PHE A 125 -3.55 5.87 -6.34
CA PHE A 125 -4.97 6.25 -6.38
C PHE A 125 -5.40 7.02 -7.65
N ASP A 126 -5.10 6.47 -8.83
CA ASP A 126 -5.46 7.01 -10.15
C ASP A 126 -4.81 8.38 -10.48
N TRP A 127 -3.65 8.72 -9.88
CA TRP A 127 -2.82 9.85 -10.34
C TRP A 127 -2.24 9.58 -11.73
N LYS A 128 -2.97 10.04 -12.75
CA LYS A 128 -2.72 9.77 -14.17
C LYS A 128 -2.41 11.03 -15.00
N GLU A 129 -2.77 12.20 -14.50
CA GLU A 129 -2.64 13.49 -15.16
C GLU A 129 -2.51 14.62 -14.13
N GLY A 130 -2.06 15.78 -14.57
CA GLY A 130 -1.86 16.95 -13.70
C GLY A 130 -0.63 16.82 -12.79
N SER A 131 -0.41 17.87 -12.00
CA SER A 131 0.70 17.91 -11.04
C SER A 131 0.35 17.17 -9.73
N LEU A 132 1.36 16.85 -8.94
CA LEU A 132 1.18 16.36 -7.56
C LEU A 132 0.45 17.37 -6.69
N GLU A 133 0.64 18.67 -6.91
CA GLU A 133 -0.07 19.71 -6.17
C GLU A 133 -1.57 19.62 -6.42
N ASP A 134 -1.97 19.54 -7.70
CA ASP A 134 -3.38 19.36 -8.09
C ASP A 134 -3.97 18.08 -7.49
N PHE A 135 -3.23 16.98 -7.55
CA PHE A 135 -3.66 15.70 -7.00
C PHE A 135 -3.83 15.75 -5.47
N CYS A 136 -2.89 16.39 -4.77
CA CYS A 136 -2.88 16.48 -3.31
C CYS A 136 -3.90 17.48 -2.75
N ASN A 137 -4.31 18.49 -3.53
CA ASN A 137 -5.29 19.50 -3.09
C ASN A 137 -6.64 18.91 -2.66
N GLU A 138 -6.94 17.70 -3.09
CA GLU A 138 -8.16 17.00 -2.72
C GLU A 138 -8.02 16.14 -1.45
N PHE A 139 -6.84 16.05 -0.83
CA PHE A 139 -6.61 15.27 0.39
C PHE A 139 -6.85 16.10 1.64
N ASN A 140 -7.73 15.62 2.51
CA ASN A 140 -7.99 16.25 3.80
C ASN A 140 -7.00 15.76 4.87
N PRO A 141 -6.77 16.57 5.92
CA PRO A 141 -6.02 16.14 7.09
C PRO A 141 -6.59 14.84 7.69
N LEU A 142 -5.71 13.91 8.04
CA LEU A 142 -6.10 12.63 8.63
C LEU A 142 -6.57 12.85 10.07
N ALA A 143 -7.82 12.50 10.37
CA ALA A 143 -8.37 12.56 11.72
C ALA A 143 -8.12 11.25 12.49
N LEU A 144 -7.50 11.36 13.66
CA LEU A 144 -7.34 10.29 14.64
C LEU A 144 -8.19 10.59 15.88
N GLU A 145 -9.28 9.85 16.05
CA GLU A 145 -10.16 9.96 17.21
C GLU A 145 -9.84 8.87 18.24
N PHE A 146 -9.72 9.25 19.52
CA PHE A 146 -9.41 8.32 20.60
C PHE A 146 -10.12 8.73 21.90
N PHE A 147 -10.32 7.76 22.79
CA PHE A 147 -10.90 8.02 24.11
C PHE A 147 -9.81 8.33 25.14
N SER A 148 -9.99 9.45 25.85
CA SER A 148 -9.16 9.92 26.96
C SER A 148 -10.10 10.30 28.11
N ASN A 149 -9.99 9.60 29.24
CA ASN A 149 -10.87 9.77 30.41
C ASN A 149 -12.37 9.82 30.05
N ASP A 150 -12.83 8.83 29.28
CA ASP A 150 -14.22 8.69 28.76
C ASP A 150 -14.72 9.83 27.87
N LYS A 151 -13.82 10.71 27.41
CA LYS A 151 -14.10 11.74 26.41
C LYS A 151 -13.46 11.38 25.08
N LEU A 152 -14.21 11.58 24.01
CA LEU A 152 -13.68 11.48 22.65
C LEU A 152 -12.82 12.72 22.38
N GLU A 153 -11.52 12.50 22.18
CA GLU A 153 -10.56 13.49 21.74
C GLU A 153 -10.17 13.22 20.29
N ALA A 154 -9.74 14.26 19.58
CA ALA A 154 -9.30 14.15 18.19
C ALA A 154 -7.92 14.79 18.02
N LYS A 155 -7.01 14.04 17.41
CA LYS A 155 -5.74 14.56 16.88
C LYS A 155 -5.86 14.62 15.35
N THR A 156 -5.46 15.75 14.77
CA THR A 156 -5.36 15.88 13.32
C THR A 156 -3.90 15.73 12.91
N LEU A 157 -3.64 14.85 11.95
CA LEU A 157 -2.35 14.72 11.28
C LEU A 157 -2.36 15.56 10.00
N ASN A 158 -1.17 15.89 9.50
CA ASN A 158 -1.05 16.69 8.28
C ASN A 158 -1.74 15.99 7.09
N ALA A 159 -2.33 16.79 6.20
CA ALA A 159 -2.80 16.28 4.92
C ALA A 159 -1.62 15.88 4.03
N LEU A 160 -1.87 14.94 3.10
CA LEU A 160 -0.93 14.66 2.05
C LEU A 160 -0.76 15.91 1.17
N SER A 161 0.46 16.35 0.98
CA SER A 161 0.80 17.49 0.12
C SER A 161 1.98 17.16 -0.79
N SER A 162 2.14 17.95 -1.85
CA SER A 162 3.32 17.85 -2.73
C SER A 162 4.62 17.97 -1.92
N GLU A 163 4.68 18.88 -0.94
CA GLU A 163 5.84 19.04 -0.04
C GLU A 163 6.08 17.79 0.82
N VAL A 164 5.03 17.20 1.40
CA VAL A 164 5.13 15.95 2.17
C VAL A 164 5.68 14.83 1.30
N ILE A 165 5.20 14.71 0.06
CA ILE A 165 5.66 13.70 -0.90
C ILE A 165 7.13 13.92 -1.23
N GLN A 166 7.53 15.14 -1.62
CA GLN A 166 8.91 15.45 -1.97
C GLN A 166 9.87 15.22 -0.80
N THR A 167 9.47 15.66 0.41
CA THR A 167 10.26 15.44 1.62
C THR A 167 10.44 13.95 1.92
N SER A 168 9.36 13.17 1.80
CA SER A 168 9.40 11.72 2.08
C SER A 168 10.21 10.95 1.04
N ILE A 169 10.17 11.35 -0.22
CA ILE A 169 10.96 10.76 -1.31
C ILE A 169 12.45 11.10 -1.19
N ALA A 170 12.77 12.27 -0.63
CA ALA A 170 14.14 12.67 -0.34
C ALA A 170 14.74 11.90 0.85
N THR A 171 13.91 11.21 1.65
CA THR A 171 14.43 10.27 2.66
C THR A 171 15.00 9.02 2.00
N ASN A 172 15.89 8.33 2.72
CA ASN A 172 16.36 6.99 2.32
C ASN A 172 15.40 5.87 2.80
N ASN A 173 14.16 6.21 3.16
CA ASN A 173 13.20 5.22 3.63
C ASN A 173 12.78 4.32 2.48
N ARG A 174 12.84 3.01 2.72
CA ARG A 174 12.38 2.00 1.77
C ARG A 174 10.85 2.10 1.62
N PRO A 175 10.31 2.30 0.41
CA PRO A 175 8.86 2.38 0.19
C PRO A 175 8.08 1.21 0.81
N LEU A 176 6.86 1.48 1.26
CA LEU A 176 5.92 0.47 1.72
C LEU A 176 4.85 0.26 0.63
N LEU A 177 4.72 -0.97 0.15
CA LEU A 177 3.65 -1.39 -0.74
C LEU A 177 2.50 -2.02 0.06
N LEU A 178 1.32 -1.44 -0.06
CA LEU A 178 0.07 -1.96 0.48
C LEU A 178 -0.71 -2.66 -0.64
N ILE A 179 -0.99 -3.95 -0.47
CA ILE A 179 -1.85 -4.71 -1.39
C ILE A 179 -3.16 -5.05 -0.67
N ASP A 180 -4.27 -4.47 -1.11
CA ASP A 180 -5.60 -4.77 -0.56
C ASP A 180 -6.33 -5.88 -1.34
N GLU A 181 -7.43 -6.36 -0.77
CA GLU A 181 -8.37 -7.30 -1.38
C GLU A 181 -7.70 -8.59 -1.86
N PHE A 182 -6.67 -9.05 -1.13
CA PHE A 182 -5.79 -10.10 -1.60
C PHE A 182 -6.54 -11.41 -1.91
N GLU A 183 -7.48 -11.82 -1.06
CA GLU A 183 -8.23 -13.07 -1.26
C GLU A 183 -9.05 -13.09 -2.56
N THR A 184 -9.52 -11.94 -3.03
CA THR A 184 -10.47 -11.85 -4.16
C THR A 184 -9.91 -12.43 -5.46
N LYS A 185 -8.58 -12.30 -5.68
CA LYS A 185 -7.88 -12.86 -6.84
C LYS A 185 -6.75 -13.80 -6.45
N PHE A 186 -6.54 -14.09 -5.17
CA PHE A 186 -5.42 -14.93 -4.74
C PHE A 186 -5.45 -16.31 -5.39
N SER A 187 -6.64 -16.94 -5.48
CA SER A 187 -6.79 -18.24 -6.15
C SER A 187 -6.40 -18.19 -7.64
N LYS A 188 -6.67 -17.08 -8.32
CA LYS A 188 -6.28 -16.87 -9.72
C LYS A 188 -4.79 -16.61 -9.83
N LEU A 189 -4.24 -15.76 -8.96
CA LEU A 189 -2.81 -15.46 -8.91
C LEU A 189 -2.00 -16.75 -8.69
N LYS A 190 -2.44 -17.63 -7.78
CA LYS A 190 -1.83 -18.95 -7.56
C LYS A 190 -1.69 -19.79 -8.83
N ASN A 191 -2.69 -19.74 -9.72
CA ASN A 191 -2.66 -20.53 -10.95
C ASN A 191 -1.62 -20.01 -11.97
N LEU A 192 -1.25 -18.73 -11.87
CA LEU A 192 -0.25 -18.10 -12.73
C LEU A 192 1.18 -18.25 -12.21
N ILE A 193 1.36 -18.55 -10.92
CA ILE A 193 2.68 -18.62 -10.31
C ILE A 193 3.19 -20.06 -10.30
N GLU A 194 4.44 -20.24 -10.70
CA GLU A 194 5.16 -21.49 -10.51
C GLU A 194 5.48 -21.69 -9.02
N ALA A 195 4.86 -22.71 -8.43
CA ALA A 195 5.05 -23.01 -7.02
C ALA A 195 6.51 -23.40 -6.76
N SER A 196 7.11 -22.76 -5.76
CA SER A 196 8.39 -23.19 -5.19
C SER A 196 8.16 -24.35 -4.20
N ASN A 197 9.21 -25.09 -3.84
CA ASN A 197 9.16 -26.20 -2.86
C ASN A 197 8.61 -25.81 -1.47
N GLY A 198 8.36 -24.53 -1.19
CA GLY A 198 7.81 -24.04 0.07
C GLY A 198 6.50 -23.26 -0.02
N GLY A 199 5.81 -23.27 -1.18
CA GLY A 199 4.53 -22.58 -1.39
C GLY A 199 4.55 -21.60 -2.56
N GLU A 200 3.39 -21.12 -2.97
CA GLU A 200 3.25 -20.33 -4.20
C GLU A 200 3.83 -18.92 -4.11
N LEU A 201 3.92 -18.34 -2.91
CA LEU A 201 4.44 -16.98 -2.67
C LEU A 201 5.60 -16.92 -1.67
N ARG A 202 6.09 -18.07 -1.20
CA ARG A 202 7.10 -18.09 -0.14
C ARG A 202 8.37 -17.36 -0.57
N GLU A 203 8.88 -17.71 -1.74
CA GLU A 203 10.08 -17.08 -2.27
C GLU A 203 9.84 -15.58 -2.52
N PHE A 204 8.68 -15.18 -3.02
CA PHE A 204 8.32 -13.76 -3.10
C PHE A 204 8.42 -13.03 -1.74
N PHE A 205 7.93 -13.66 -0.68
CA PHE A 205 8.01 -13.10 0.67
C PHE A 205 9.44 -13.04 1.20
N ASP A 206 10.24 -14.08 0.96
CA ASP A 206 11.63 -14.14 1.37
C ASP A 206 12.44 -13.01 0.69
N GLN A 207 12.24 -12.77 -0.61
CA GLN A 207 12.88 -11.67 -1.34
C GLN A 207 12.56 -10.28 -0.76
N VAL A 208 11.32 -10.07 -0.30
CA VAL A 208 10.90 -8.82 0.34
C VAL A 208 11.61 -8.63 1.69
N VAL A 209 11.65 -9.69 2.51
CA VAL A 209 12.26 -9.65 3.87
C VAL A 209 13.77 -9.54 3.81
N GLU A 210 14.43 -10.26 2.89
CA GLU A 210 15.88 -10.23 2.66
C GLU A 210 16.36 -8.94 2.00
N LYS A 211 15.43 -8.04 1.61
CA LYS A 211 15.70 -6.74 1.01
C LYS A 211 16.31 -6.81 -0.40
N ASN A 212 15.99 -7.87 -1.15
CA ASN A 212 16.41 -8.01 -2.55
C ASN A 212 15.56 -7.18 -3.52
N VAL A 213 14.41 -6.66 -3.05
CA VAL A 213 13.58 -5.66 -3.76
C VAL A 213 13.59 -4.31 -3.06
N SER A 214 13.17 -3.25 -3.74
CA SER A 214 13.20 -1.88 -3.23
C SER A 214 12.05 -1.51 -2.28
N PHE A 215 11.15 -2.43 -1.92
CA PHE A 215 9.96 -2.12 -1.10
C PHE A 215 9.71 -3.10 0.05
N ASN A 216 9.12 -2.62 1.13
CA ASN A 216 8.48 -3.43 2.17
C ASN A 216 7.04 -3.75 1.78
N LEU A 217 6.45 -4.82 2.33
CA LEU A 217 5.12 -5.27 1.94
C LEU A 217 4.17 -5.42 3.13
N MET A 218 2.94 -4.93 2.96
CA MET A 218 1.80 -5.24 3.81
C MET A 218 0.59 -5.64 2.96
N ILE A 219 -0.14 -6.65 3.42
CA ILE A 219 -1.26 -7.24 2.69
C ILE A 219 -2.54 -7.12 3.53
N GLY A 220 -3.59 -6.54 2.95
CA GLY A 220 -4.96 -6.67 3.43
C GLY A 220 -5.56 -7.97 2.92
N ASN A 221 -5.72 -8.95 3.82
CA ASN A 221 -6.34 -10.23 3.49
C ASN A 221 -7.78 -10.21 4.00
N VAL A 222 -8.73 -10.52 3.10
CA VAL A 222 -10.15 -10.69 3.46
C VAL A 222 -10.38 -11.91 4.34
#